data_AF-A0A8J7WHQ0-F1
#
_entry.id   AF-A0A8J7WHQ0-F1
#
_cell.length_a   1.000
_cell.length_b   1.000
_cell.length_c   1.000
_cell.angle_alpha   90.00
_cell.angle_beta   90.00
_cell.angle_gamma   90.00
#
_symmetry.space_group_name_H-M   'P 1'
#
loop_
_entity.id
_entity.type
_entity.pdbx_description
1 polymer ?
#
loop_
_entity_poly.entity_id
_entity_poly.type
_entity_poly.pdbx_seq_one_letter_code
_entity_poly.pdbx_strand_id
1 'polypeptide(L)'
;MRVFGFAALFAAAIGSIVFLTVLLGDSGNSAADDARAVYCLAPANTSALVRAAAALGLAGADPAAGRVVLANRRLTPAQWRAARPADFDRACAALSAPQFAKNDYGGGNSITTGLTVLVQVGGGALLTLVIDNYRIAAERGRTDAAGLRDAWRSFSQQVADYAKARLDVGPMGIPLFAPVAQQREDVETALRVVATRHPRWGTPRRLADELRTGPLGADLESAGKWPPDDEERPTRKNTFDTVNKSLSDLGGSVLRIADALETTIRLGRRP
;
A
#
# COMPACT_ATOMS: atom_id res chain seq x y z
N MET A 1 13.99 83.69 -0.22
CA MET A 1 13.61 82.45 0.49
C MET A 1 13.63 81.32 -0.52
N ARG A 2 14.56 80.37 -0.37
CA ARG A 2 14.83 79.24 -1.27
C ARG A 2 14.55 77.95 -0.49
N VAL A 3 13.51 77.20 -0.85
CA VAL A 3 13.26 75.83 -0.37
C VAL A 3 12.61 75.03 -1.49
N PHE A 4 13.42 74.49 -2.41
CA PHE A 4 13.01 73.42 -3.32
C PHE A 4 14.28 72.65 -3.71
N GLY A 5 14.47 71.48 -3.11
CA GLY A 5 15.57 70.60 -3.49
C GLY A 5 15.94 69.62 -2.39
N PHE A 6 15.13 68.58 -2.18
CA PHE A 6 15.59 67.33 -1.53
C PHE A 6 14.72 66.09 -1.82
N ALA A 7 13.61 66.20 -2.58
CA ALA A 7 12.70 65.07 -2.79
C ALA A 7 13.04 64.16 -4.00
N ALA A 8 13.97 64.55 -4.89
CA ALA A 8 14.21 63.84 -6.16
C ALA A 8 15.33 62.77 -6.11
N LEU A 9 16.08 62.65 -5.01
CA LEU A 9 17.25 61.77 -4.93
C LEU A 9 17.01 60.40 -4.27
N PHE A 10 15.84 60.16 -3.67
CA PHE A 10 15.52 58.87 -3.04
C PHE A 10 14.76 57.88 -3.95
N ALA A 11 14.13 58.35 -5.03
CA ALA A 11 13.35 57.49 -5.93
C ALA A 11 14.22 56.70 -6.94
N ALA A 12 15.43 57.17 -7.23
CA ALA A 12 16.32 56.51 -8.20
C ALA A 12 17.14 55.34 -7.61
N ALA A 13 17.35 55.31 -6.28
CA ALA A 13 18.13 54.26 -5.63
C ALA A 13 17.32 52.97 -5.39
N ILE A 14 16.01 53.07 -5.19
CA ILE A 14 15.13 51.91 -4.93
C ILE A 14 14.77 51.18 -6.24
N GLY A 15 14.72 51.89 -7.37
CA GLY A 15 14.50 51.30 -8.69
C GLY A 15 15.68 50.47 -9.23
N SER A 16 16.92 50.79 -8.85
CA SER A 16 18.10 50.04 -9.32
C SER A 16 18.33 48.71 -8.58
N ILE A 17 17.84 48.56 -7.35
CA ILE A 17 18.05 47.32 -6.58
C ILE A 17 17.10 46.20 -7.05
N VAL A 18 15.89 46.55 -7.54
CA VAL A 18 14.93 45.56 -8.05
C VAL A 18 15.30 45.04 -9.45
N PHE A 19 16.04 45.82 -10.24
CA PHE A 19 16.45 45.39 -11.59
C PHE A 19 17.71 44.51 -11.58
N LEU A 20 18.57 44.63 -10.55
CA LEU A 20 19.77 43.80 -10.42
C LEU A 20 19.50 42.40 -9.85
N THR A 21 18.41 42.19 -9.10
CA THR A 21 18.03 40.86 -8.60
C THR A 21 17.37 39.97 -9.65
N VAL A 22 16.86 40.54 -10.76
CA VAL A 22 16.27 39.77 -11.86
C VAL A 22 17.33 39.27 -12.86
N LEU A 23 18.52 39.88 -12.89
CA LEU A 23 19.61 39.50 -13.80
C LEU A 23 20.67 38.58 -13.18
N LEU A 24 20.71 38.46 -11.85
CA LEU A 24 21.42 37.38 -11.15
C LEU A 24 20.53 36.14 -11.13
N GLY A 25 20.28 35.60 -12.34
CA GLY A 25 19.59 34.36 -12.55
C GLY A 25 20.20 33.25 -11.70
N ASP A 26 19.36 32.73 -10.81
CA ASP A 26 19.59 31.67 -9.85
C ASP A 26 20.09 30.38 -10.53
N SER A 27 21.40 30.35 -10.83
CA SER A 27 22.03 29.26 -11.59
C SER A 27 22.08 27.97 -10.75
N GLY A 28 21.89 28.07 -9.44
CA GLY A 28 21.92 26.96 -8.49
C GLY A 28 20.68 26.06 -8.54
N ASN A 29 19.52 26.58 -8.95
CA ASN A 29 18.28 25.80 -8.99
C ASN A 29 18.12 24.94 -10.26
N SER A 30 18.85 25.28 -11.34
CA SER A 30 18.75 24.56 -12.62
C SER A 30 19.09 23.06 -12.51
N ALA A 31 20.18 22.72 -11.80
CA ALA A 31 20.61 21.33 -11.64
C ALA A 31 19.65 20.49 -10.78
N ALA A 32 19.05 21.09 -9.75
CA ALA A 32 18.08 20.42 -8.88
C ALA A 32 16.76 20.16 -9.62
N ASP A 33 16.30 21.14 -10.39
CA ASP A 33 15.10 21.01 -11.22
C ASP A 33 15.29 19.98 -12.34
N ASP A 34 16.47 19.95 -12.96
CA ASP A 34 16.82 18.95 -13.97
C ASP A 34 16.87 17.53 -13.38
N ALA A 35 17.48 17.37 -12.20
CA ALA A 35 17.51 16.08 -11.51
C ALA A 35 16.10 15.58 -11.15
N ARG A 36 15.22 16.49 -10.69
CA ARG A 36 13.82 16.18 -10.38
C ARG A 36 13.03 15.77 -11.62
N ALA A 37 13.24 16.49 -12.72
CA ALA A 37 12.66 16.16 -14.01
C ALA A 37 13.09 14.78 -14.51
N VAL A 38 14.39 14.47 -14.47
CA VAL A 38 14.93 13.17 -14.84
C VAL A 38 14.35 12.07 -13.96
N TYR A 39 14.25 12.30 -12.65
CA TYR A 39 13.63 11.37 -11.72
C TYR A 39 12.17 11.08 -12.09
N CYS A 40 11.35 12.10 -12.32
CA CYS A 40 9.92 11.93 -12.64
C CYS A 40 9.68 11.33 -14.03
N LEU A 41 10.59 11.53 -14.99
CA LEU A 41 10.50 10.97 -16.34
C LEU A 41 11.10 9.56 -16.46
N ALA A 42 11.81 9.07 -15.43
CA ALA A 42 12.37 7.73 -15.44
C ALA A 42 11.27 6.66 -15.59
N PRO A 43 11.46 5.61 -16.42
CA PRO A 43 10.45 4.58 -16.65
C PRO A 43 9.86 3.96 -15.38
N ALA A 44 10.70 3.74 -14.36
CA ALA A 44 10.29 3.18 -13.06
C ALA A 44 9.27 4.06 -12.30
N ASN A 45 9.26 5.37 -12.55
CA ASN A 45 8.43 6.36 -11.85
C ASN A 45 7.18 6.78 -12.63
N THR A 46 7.08 6.41 -13.91
CA THR A 46 5.97 6.82 -14.79
C THR A 46 4.59 6.45 -14.24
N SER A 47 4.40 5.22 -13.76
CA SER A 47 3.13 4.76 -13.18
C SER A 47 2.78 5.47 -11.88
N ALA A 48 3.78 5.88 -11.10
CA ALA A 48 3.59 6.63 -9.86
C ALA A 48 3.26 8.11 -10.15
N LEU A 49 3.93 8.71 -11.12
CA LEU A 49 3.65 10.08 -11.59
C LEU A 49 2.22 10.20 -12.15
N VAL A 50 1.78 9.24 -12.98
CA VAL A 50 0.41 9.20 -13.53
C VAL A 50 -0.63 9.07 -12.43
N ARG A 51 -0.38 8.22 -11.41
CA ARG A 51 -1.26 8.10 -10.25
C ARG A 51 -1.30 9.38 -9.41
N ALA A 52 -0.16 10.05 -9.22
CA ALA A 52 -0.09 11.33 -8.53
C ALA A 52 -0.89 12.42 -9.28
N ALA A 53 -0.75 12.48 -10.61
CA ALA A 53 -1.52 13.40 -11.45
C ALA A 53 -3.04 13.17 -11.33
N ALA A 54 -3.48 11.90 -11.31
CA ALA A 54 -4.88 11.54 -11.14
C ALA A 54 -5.40 11.83 -9.73
N ALA A 55 -4.63 11.53 -8.69
CA ALA A 55 -4.99 11.82 -7.31
C ALA A 55 -5.16 13.33 -7.06
N LEU A 56 -4.36 14.17 -7.73
CA LEU A 56 -4.43 15.63 -7.66
C LEU A 56 -5.50 16.23 -8.60
N GLY A 57 -6.20 15.43 -9.39
CA GLY A 57 -7.18 15.91 -10.37
C GLY A 57 -6.57 16.71 -11.53
N LEU A 58 -5.26 16.58 -11.78
CA LEU A 58 -4.54 17.32 -12.83
C LEU A 58 -4.69 16.67 -14.21
N ALA A 59 -4.82 15.34 -14.25
CA ALA A 59 -5.09 14.57 -15.45
C ALA A 59 -5.72 13.22 -15.10
N GLY A 60 -6.45 12.58 -16.02
CA GLY A 60 -6.89 11.20 -15.84
C GLY A 60 -5.72 10.22 -15.92
N ALA A 61 -5.85 9.04 -15.30
CA ALA A 61 -4.87 7.96 -15.43
C ALA A 61 -5.28 6.95 -16.50
N ASP A 62 -4.33 6.56 -17.35
CA ASP A 62 -4.38 5.31 -18.12
C ASP A 62 -3.34 4.34 -17.51
N PRO A 63 -3.73 3.58 -16.46
CA PRO A 63 -2.80 2.80 -15.66
C PRO A 63 -2.17 1.62 -16.41
N ALA A 64 -2.79 1.15 -17.50
CA ALA A 64 -2.26 0.05 -18.31
C ALA A 64 -1.07 0.48 -19.20
N ALA A 65 -0.99 1.77 -19.53
CA ALA A 65 0.01 2.28 -20.49
C ALA A 65 1.03 3.24 -19.88
N GLY A 66 0.93 3.59 -18.59
CA GLY A 66 1.76 4.63 -17.98
C GLY A 66 1.55 6.00 -18.64
N ARG A 67 0.32 6.27 -19.09
CA ARG A 67 -0.06 7.51 -19.80
C ARG A 67 -1.05 8.32 -18.99
N VAL A 68 -1.07 9.62 -19.24
CA VAL A 68 -2.10 10.52 -18.71
C VAL A 68 -3.17 10.77 -19.76
N VAL A 69 -4.41 10.95 -19.32
CA VAL A 69 -5.55 11.29 -20.18
C VAL A 69 -5.92 12.75 -19.95
N LEU A 70 -5.75 13.60 -20.96
CA LEU A 70 -6.08 15.02 -20.91
C LEU A 70 -7.01 15.36 -22.08
N ALA A 71 -8.23 15.81 -21.78
CA ALA A 71 -9.25 16.13 -22.78
C ALA A 71 -9.40 15.01 -23.85
N ASN A 72 -9.60 13.77 -23.39
CA ASN A 72 -9.69 12.55 -24.21
C ASN A 72 -8.46 12.19 -25.04
N ARG A 73 -7.31 12.85 -24.85
CA ARG A 73 -6.03 12.49 -25.47
C ARG A 73 -5.13 11.76 -24.49
N ARG A 74 -4.54 10.63 -24.93
CA ARG A 74 -3.55 9.87 -24.17
C ARG A 74 -2.16 10.42 -24.45
N LEU A 75 -1.53 11.00 -23.45
CA LEU A 75 -0.19 11.59 -23.55
C LEU A 75 0.81 10.76 -22.74
N THR A 76 2.02 10.63 -23.26
CA THR A 76 3.17 10.20 -22.45
C THR A 76 3.52 11.28 -21.42
N PRO A 77 4.20 10.94 -20.30
CA PRO A 77 4.64 11.95 -19.32
C PRO A 77 5.46 13.10 -19.93
N ALA A 78 6.30 12.82 -20.92
CA ALA A 78 7.09 13.84 -21.62
C ALA A 78 6.21 14.78 -22.46
N GLN A 79 5.25 14.23 -23.22
CA GLN A 79 4.28 15.02 -23.98
C GLN A 79 3.38 15.86 -23.07
N TRP A 80 2.99 15.30 -21.93
CA TRP A 80 2.19 16.03 -20.93
C TRP A 80 2.99 17.18 -20.32
N ARG A 81 4.27 16.99 -19.99
CA ARG A 81 5.14 18.06 -19.51
C ARG A 81 5.24 19.23 -20.51
N ALA A 82 5.42 18.92 -21.79
CA ALA A 82 5.48 19.95 -22.83
C ALA A 82 4.15 20.72 -22.97
N ALA A 83 3.01 20.02 -22.83
CA ALA A 83 1.69 20.63 -22.97
C ALA A 83 1.22 21.40 -21.72
N ARG A 84 1.59 20.94 -20.52
CA ARG A 84 1.13 21.45 -19.22
C ARG A 84 2.26 21.38 -18.17
N PRO A 85 3.32 22.19 -18.32
CA PRO A 85 4.52 22.09 -17.47
C PRO A 85 4.21 22.30 -15.99
N ALA A 86 3.40 23.30 -15.64
CA ALA A 86 3.04 23.58 -14.25
C ALA A 86 2.23 22.47 -13.56
N ASP A 87 1.43 21.71 -14.31
CA ASP A 87 0.67 20.57 -13.77
C ASP A 87 1.59 19.35 -13.60
N PHE A 88 2.49 19.13 -14.56
CA PHE A 88 3.54 18.12 -14.46
C PHE A 88 4.44 18.36 -13.25
N ASP A 89 4.94 19.59 -13.07
CA ASP A 89 5.85 19.94 -11.98
C ASP A 89 5.18 19.74 -10.62
N ARG A 90 3.87 20.00 -10.52
CA ARG A 90 3.08 19.79 -9.30
C ARG A 90 2.90 18.31 -8.96
N ALA A 91 2.60 17.47 -9.96
CA ALA A 91 2.51 16.03 -9.76
C ALA A 91 3.88 15.40 -9.48
N CYS A 92 4.92 15.84 -10.18
CA CYS A 92 6.30 15.45 -9.94
C CYS A 92 6.74 15.86 -8.53
N ALA A 93 6.30 17.03 -8.07
CA ALA A 93 6.59 17.49 -6.72
C ALA A 93 5.93 16.62 -5.65
N ALA A 94 4.67 16.26 -5.84
CA ALA A 94 3.97 15.35 -4.94
C ALA A 94 4.63 13.96 -4.91
N LEU A 95 5.11 13.47 -6.05
CA LEU A 95 5.83 12.20 -6.14
C LEU A 95 7.21 12.25 -5.45
N SER A 96 7.91 13.37 -5.59
CA SER A 96 9.31 13.51 -5.16
C SER A 96 9.48 13.95 -3.71
N ALA A 97 8.45 14.56 -3.11
CA ALA A 97 8.49 15.08 -1.75
C ALA A 97 9.04 14.10 -0.70
N PRO A 98 8.71 12.79 -0.71
CA PRO A 98 9.23 11.85 0.28
C PRO A 98 10.72 11.51 0.12
N GLN A 99 11.26 11.62 -1.10
CA GLN A 99 12.65 11.24 -1.37
C GLN A 99 13.64 12.37 -1.06
N PHE A 100 13.24 13.61 -1.33
CA PHE A 100 14.12 14.77 -1.13
C PHE A 100 14.08 15.32 0.30
N ALA A 101 13.02 15.04 1.08
CA ALA A 101 12.93 15.45 2.48
C ALA A 101 13.99 14.86 3.43
N LYS A 102 14.77 13.86 2.97
CA LYS A 102 15.81 13.20 3.80
C LYS A 102 17.20 13.82 3.69
N ASN A 103 17.47 14.69 2.72
CA ASN A 103 18.84 15.10 2.39
C ASN A 103 19.23 16.53 2.85
N ASP A 104 18.34 17.27 3.51
CA ASP A 104 18.64 18.65 3.97
C ASP A 104 19.28 18.75 5.38
N TYR A 105 19.74 17.63 5.95
CA TYR A 105 20.53 17.65 7.20
C TYR A 105 22.03 17.62 6.89
N GLY A 106 22.60 18.77 6.55
CA GLY A 106 24.02 18.89 6.27
C GLY A 106 24.58 20.31 6.31
N GLY A 107 24.80 20.84 7.52
CA GLY A 107 25.93 21.75 7.80
C GLY A 107 25.65 23.25 7.89
N GLY A 108 25.62 23.77 9.13
CA GLY A 108 25.79 25.20 9.42
C GLY A 108 25.07 25.66 10.70
N ASN A 109 25.82 25.97 11.75
CA ASN A 109 25.36 26.34 13.10
C ASN A 109 24.46 27.60 13.17
N SER A 110 23.19 27.51 12.75
CA SER A 110 22.21 28.61 12.93
C SER A 110 20.76 28.12 13.15
N ILE A 111 20.59 27.02 13.90
CA ILE A 111 19.31 26.33 14.09
C ILE A 111 18.33 27.07 15.03
N THR A 112 18.76 28.08 15.79
CA THR A 112 17.88 28.72 16.78
C THR A 112 16.99 29.84 16.24
N THR A 113 17.27 30.38 15.05
CA THR A 113 16.58 31.61 14.57
C THR A 113 15.66 31.38 13.36
N GLY A 114 15.82 30.27 12.62
CA GLY A 114 14.98 29.92 11.46
C GLY A 114 13.80 28.98 11.77
N LEU A 115 13.78 28.34 12.94
CA LEU A 115 12.82 27.28 13.27
C LEU A 115 11.43 27.82 13.67
N THR A 116 11.31 29.09 14.07
CA THR A 116 10.03 29.68 14.50
C THR A 116 9.11 30.07 13.34
N VAL A 117 9.66 30.37 12.15
CA VAL A 117 8.85 30.79 10.98
C VAL A 117 8.40 29.61 10.13
N LEU A 118 9.20 28.55 10.00
CA LEU A 118 8.86 27.33 9.24
C LEU A 118 7.87 26.41 9.96
N VAL A 119 7.76 26.48 11.29
CA VAL A 119 6.81 25.66 12.07
C VAL A 119 5.36 26.10 11.85
N GLN A 120 5.08 27.39 11.57
CA GLN A 120 3.70 27.85 11.37
C GLN A 120 3.16 27.61 9.94
N VAL A 121 4.02 27.49 8.93
CA VAL A 121 3.59 27.27 7.53
C VAL A 121 3.88 25.84 7.04
N GLY A 122 4.90 25.17 7.59
CA GLY A 122 5.29 23.79 7.23
C GLY A 122 4.56 22.68 7.98
N GLY A 123 3.90 23.00 9.12
CA GLY A 123 3.21 21.99 9.93
C GLY A 123 2.00 21.33 9.25
N GLY A 124 1.30 22.07 8.38
CA GLY A 124 0.10 21.59 7.70
C GLY A 124 0.38 20.48 6.68
N ALA A 125 1.40 20.65 5.82
CA ALA A 125 1.70 19.71 4.74
C ALA A 125 2.25 18.37 5.24
N LEU A 126 3.05 18.38 6.31
CA LEU A 126 3.56 17.14 6.94
C LEU A 126 2.44 16.34 7.61
N LEU A 127 1.51 17.02 8.29
CA LEU A 127 0.33 16.39 8.87
C LEU A 127 -0.54 15.74 7.79
N THR A 128 -0.78 16.42 6.66
CA THR A 128 -1.56 15.86 5.54
C THR A 128 -0.91 14.60 4.98
N LEU A 129 0.41 14.59 4.77
CA LEU A 129 1.13 13.40 4.25
C LEU A 129 1.08 12.21 5.22
N VAL A 130 1.15 12.46 6.53
CA VAL A 130 1.00 11.41 7.54
C VAL A 130 -0.43 10.88 7.54
N ILE A 131 -1.44 11.76 7.42
CA ILE A 131 -2.85 11.37 7.37
C ILE A 131 -3.18 10.56 6.10
N ASP A 132 -2.66 10.95 4.93
CA ASP A 132 -2.91 10.23 3.67
C ASP A 132 -2.23 8.86 3.62
N ASN A 133 -0.98 8.77 4.07
CA ASN A 133 -0.30 7.47 4.19
C ASN A 133 -1.01 6.56 5.20
N TYR A 134 -1.53 7.14 6.29
CA TYR A 134 -2.31 6.40 7.26
C TYR A 134 -3.64 5.90 6.69
N ARG A 135 -4.35 6.72 5.89
CA ARG A 135 -5.59 6.30 5.20
C ARG A 135 -5.33 5.17 4.20
N ILE A 136 -4.29 5.29 3.39
CA ILE A 136 -3.92 4.25 2.42
C ILE A 136 -3.51 2.95 3.13
N ALA A 137 -2.76 3.03 4.23
CA ALA A 137 -2.44 1.87 5.05
C ALA A 137 -3.70 1.26 5.70
N ALA A 138 -4.62 2.12 6.16
CA ALA A 138 -5.88 1.71 6.76
C ALA A 138 -6.77 0.94 5.76
N GLU A 139 -6.91 1.46 4.55
CA GLU A 139 -7.70 0.81 3.50
C GLU A 139 -7.10 -0.54 3.11
N ARG A 140 -5.77 -0.61 2.93
CA ARG A 140 -5.09 -1.87 2.62
C ARG A 140 -5.29 -2.93 3.70
N GLY A 141 -5.15 -2.57 4.97
CA GLY A 141 -5.36 -3.54 6.06
C GLY A 141 -6.80 -4.06 6.13
N ARG A 142 -7.80 -3.24 5.82
CA ARG A 142 -9.20 -3.70 5.70
C ARG A 142 -9.39 -4.63 4.51
N THR A 143 -8.82 -4.29 3.35
CA THR A 143 -8.88 -5.15 2.15
C THR A 143 -8.21 -6.51 2.40
N ASP A 144 -7.05 -6.52 3.05
CA ASP A 144 -6.35 -7.75 3.39
C ASP A 144 -7.13 -8.59 4.41
N ALA A 145 -7.68 -7.96 5.44
CA ALA A 145 -8.51 -8.63 6.44
C ALA A 145 -9.77 -9.24 5.81
N ALA A 146 -10.45 -8.50 4.93
CA ALA A 146 -11.61 -8.99 4.18
C ALA A 146 -11.25 -10.17 3.28
N GLY A 147 -10.18 -10.05 2.48
CA GLY A 147 -9.70 -11.12 1.61
C GLY A 147 -9.34 -12.40 2.37
N LEU A 148 -8.69 -12.25 3.54
CA LEU A 148 -8.36 -13.40 4.39
C LEU A 148 -9.61 -14.06 5.00
N ARG A 149 -10.60 -13.28 5.45
CA ARG A 149 -11.87 -13.81 5.97
C ARG A 149 -12.67 -14.53 4.88
N ASP A 150 -12.69 -13.99 3.68
CA ASP A 150 -13.41 -14.57 2.55
C ASP A 150 -12.77 -15.87 2.09
N ALA A 151 -11.44 -15.91 1.93
CA ALA A 151 -10.71 -17.13 1.61
C ALA A 151 -10.93 -18.20 2.69
N TRP A 152 -10.85 -17.83 3.97
CA TRP A 152 -11.09 -18.77 5.08
C TRP A 152 -12.51 -19.32 5.07
N ARG A 153 -13.53 -18.46 4.85
CA ARG A 153 -14.92 -18.90 4.80
C ARG A 153 -15.15 -19.94 3.72
N SER A 154 -14.70 -19.66 2.49
CA SER A 154 -14.82 -20.58 1.36
C SER A 154 -14.09 -21.91 1.62
N PHE A 155 -12.87 -21.86 2.14
CA PHE A 155 -12.12 -23.05 2.52
C PHE A 155 -12.82 -23.88 3.59
N SER A 156 -13.23 -23.25 4.70
CA SER A 156 -13.87 -23.95 5.82
C SER A 156 -15.19 -24.61 5.42
N GLN A 157 -15.96 -23.98 4.54
CA GLN A 157 -17.18 -24.55 3.98
C GLN A 157 -16.86 -25.80 3.14
N GLN A 158 -15.88 -25.72 2.22
CA GLN A 158 -15.51 -26.85 1.38
C GLN A 158 -14.95 -28.03 2.17
N VAL A 159 -14.15 -27.78 3.21
CA VAL A 159 -13.64 -28.85 4.09
C VAL A 159 -14.80 -29.48 4.87
N ALA A 160 -15.73 -28.69 5.41
CA ALA A 160 -16.88 -29.21 6.14
C ALA A 160 -17.78 -30.08 5.24
N ASP A 161 -18.04 -29.63 4.01
CA ASP A 161 -18.83 -30.36 3.02
C ASP A 161 -18.12 -31.68 2.61
N TYR A 162 -16.81 -31.62 2.36
CA TYR A 162 -15.98 -32.80 2.07
C TYR A 162 -15.98 -33.80 3.24
N ALA A 163 -15.76 -33.33 4.46
CA ALA A 163 -15.72 -34.17 5.66
C ALA A 163 -17.08 -34.81 5.95
N LYS A 164 -18.17 -34.07 5.75
CA LYS A 164 -19.54 -34.59 5.90
C LYS A 164 -19.86 -35.67 4.86
N ALA A 165 -19.49 -35.45 3.60
CA ALA A 165 -19.69 -36.44 2.55
C ALA A 165 -18.86 -37.72 2.78
N ARG A 166 -17.68 -37.61 3.40
CA ARG A 166 -16.87 -38.76 3.85
C ARG A 166 -17.51 -39.50 5.03
N LEU A 167 -18.20 -38.81 5.93
CA LEU A 167 -18.89 -39.44 7.07
C LEU A 167 -20.10 -40.25 6.61
N ASP A 168 -20.92 -39.66 5.74
CA ASP A 168 -22.15 -40.24 5.22
C ASP A 168 -21.99 -40.55 3.72
N VAL A 169 -21.18 -41.58 3.40
CA VAL A 169 -20.91 -41.99 2.01
C VAL A 169 -22.22 -42.35 1.31
N GLY A 170 -22.70 -41.44 0.47
CA GLY A 170 -23.91 -41.60 -0.30
C GLY A 170 -23.68 -42.36 -1.61
N PRO A 171 -24.75 -42.60 -2.40
CA PRO A 171 -24.64 -43.29 -3.69
C PRO A 171 -23.78 -42.55 -4.73
N MET A 172 -23.53 -41.25 -4.51
CA MET A 172 -22.65 -40.44 -5.36
C MET A 172 -21.15 -40.65 -5.07
N GLY A 173 -20.82 -41.47 -4.06
CA GLY A 173 -19.44 -41.75 -3.65
C GLY A 173 -18.76 -40.59 -2.94
N ILE A 174 -17.44 -40.69 -2.82
CA ILE A 174 -16.61 -39.70 -2.16
C ILE A 174 -16.35 -38.51 -3.10
N PRO A 175 -16.57 -37.26 -2.67
CA PRO A 175 -16.27 -36.09 -3.49
C PRO A 175 -14.77 -35.94 -3.76
N LEU A 176 -14.43 -35.31 -4.89
CA LEU A 176 -13.05 -35.02 -5.25
C LEU A 176 -12.40 -34.06 -4.24
N PHE A 177 -11.12 -34.29 -3.93
CA PHE A 177 -10.35 -33.44 -3.01
C PHE A 177 -9.84 -32.14 -3.67
N ALA A 178 -9.75 -32.09 -5.01
CA ALA A 178 -9.16 -30.96 -5.74
C ALA A 178 -9.78 -29.58 -5.41
N PRO A 179 -11.11 -29.42 -5.23
CA PRO A 179 -11.69 -28.14 -4.81
C PRO A 179 -11.23 -27.69 -3.42
N VAL A 180 -11.03 -28.62 -2.48
CA VAL A 180 -10.52 -28.33 -1.13
C VAL A 180 -9.06 -27.88 -1.20
N ALA A 181 -8.25 -28.57 -2.01
CA ALA A 181 -6.85 -28.21 -2.24
C ALA A 181 -6.69 -26.80 -2.82
N GLN A 182 -7.52 -26.42 -3.80
CA GLN A 182 -7.50 -25.07 -4.37
C GLN A 182 -7.82 -24.00 -3.31
N GLN A 183 -8.86 -24.20 -2.51
CA GLN A 183 -9.22 -23.23 -1.47
C GLN A 183 -8.17 -23.14 -0.34
N ARG A 184 -7.47 -24.24 -0.05
CA ARG A 184 -6.31 -24.24 0.85
C ARG A 184 -5.21 -23.31 0.33
N GLU A 185 -4.87 -23.42 -0.95
CA GLU A 185 -3.86 -22.57 -1.59
C GLU A 185 -4.24 -21.08 -1.56
N ASP A 186 -5.52 -20.76 -1.72
CA ASP A 186 -6.03 -19.39 -1.63
C ASP A 186 -5.80 -18.79 -0.22
N VAL A 187 -6.10 -19.56 0.84
CA VAL A 187 -5.85 -19.16 2.24
C VAL A 187 -4.35 -19.04 2.52
N GLU A 188 -3.54 -20.00 2.07
CA GLU A 188 -2.09 -19.94 2.21
C GLU A 188 -1.51 -18.69 1.54
N THR A 189 -1.98 -18.38 0.33
CA THR A 189 -1.58 -17.19 -0.42
C THR A 189 -1.91 -15.92 0.35
N ALA A 190 -3.14 -15.80 0.87
CA ALA A 190 -3.56 -14.67 1.69
C ALA A 190 -2.68 -14.53 2.96
N LEU A 191 -2.39 -15.63 3.67
CA LEU A 191 -1.51 -15.63 4.84
C LEU A 191 -0.07 -15.22 4.51
N ARG A 192 0.48 -15.66 3.36
CA ARG A 192 1.83 -15.28 2.91
C ARG A 192 1.91 -13.80 2.52
N VAL A 193 0.85 -13.24 1.92
CA VAL A 193 0.75 -11.80 1.66
C VAL A 193 0.82 -11.02 2.97
N VAL A 194 0.05 -11.43 3.98
CA VAL A 194 0.09 -10.82 5.32
C VAL A 194 1.47 -10.96 5.95
N ALA A 195 2.09 -12.13 5.89
CA ALA A 195 3.44 -12.36 6.42
C ALA A 195 4.52 -11.50 5.76
N THR A 196 4.36 -11.20 4.46
CA THR A 196 5.31 -10.36 3.71
C THR A 196 5.19 -8.90 4.13
N ARG A 197 3.97 -8.43 4.38
CA ARG A 197 3.69 -7.05 4.83
C ARG A 197 3.97 -6.84 6.32
N HIS A 198 3.84 -7.88 7.12
CA HIS A 198 4.06 -7.88 8.57
C HIS A 198 5.14 -8.89 8.97
N PRO A 199 6.43 -8.65 8.62
CA PRO A 199 7.49 -9.65 8.79
C PRO A 199 7.79 -10.02 10.25
N ARG A 200 7.36 -9.18 11.21
CA ARG A 200 7.48 -9.45 12.66
C ARG A 200 6.37 -10.36 13.18
N TRP A 201 5.28 -10.52 12.44
CA TRP A 201 4.21 -11.45 12.79
C TRP A 201 4.60 -12.83 12.29
N GLY A 202 5.12 -13.67 13.19
CA GLY A 202 5.47 -15.06 12.85
C GLY A 202 4.25 -15.95 12.62
N THR A 203 3.09 -15.57 13.16
CA THR A 203 1.87 -16.39 13.16
C THR A 203 1.33 -16.71 11.76
N PRO A 204 1.21 -15.75 10.81
CA PRO A 204 0.68 -16.06 9.48
C PRO A 204 1.53 -17.10 8.72
N ARG A 205 2.87 -17.06 8.84
CA ARG A 205 3.75 -18.08 8.23
C ARG A 205 3.51 -19.45 8.84
N ARG A 206 3.47 -19.52 10.17
CA ARG A 206 3.22 -20.76 10.91
C ARG A 206 1.88 -21.38 10.53
N LEU A 207 0.83 -20.58 10.42
CA LEU A 207 -0.49 -21.06 10.00
C LEU A 207 -0.52 -21.54 8.55
N ALA A 208 0.20 -20.86 7.64
CA ALA A 208 0.32 -21.33 6.26
C ALA A 208 1.07 -22.67 6.18
N ASP A 209 2.13 -22.85 6.99
CA ASP A 209 2.83 -24.13 7.09
C ASP A 209 1.95 -25.23 7.72
N GLU A 210 1.20 -24.89 8.78
CA GLU A 210 0.27 -25.81 9.44
C GLU A 210 -0.89 -26.24 8.53
N LEU A 211 -1.42 -25.33 7.70
CA LEU A 211 -2.42 -25.67 6.68
C LEU A 211 -1.88 -26.66 5.65
N ARG A 212 -0.58 -26.58 5.34
CA ARG A 212 0.06 -27.44 4.35
C ARG A 212 0.39 -28.82 4.92
N THR A 213 0.98 -28.88 6.11
CA THR A 213 1.52 -30.13 6.68
C THR A 213 0.65 -30.77 7.75
N GLY A 214 -0.34 -30.05 8.28
CA GLY A 214 -1.16 -30.49 9.40
C GLY A 214 -2.43 -31.26 9.00
N PRO A 215 -3.38 -31.38 9.96
CA PRO A 215 -4.62 -32.17 9.79
C PRO A 215 -5.51 -31.75 8.62
N LEU A 216 -5.49 -30.46 8.25
CA LEU A 216 -6.26 -29.93 7.12
C LEU A 216 -5.47 -29.92 5.80
N GLY A 217 -4.20 -30.32 5.85
CA GLY A 217 -3.24 -30.31 4.77
C GLY A 217 -3.03 -31.70 4.17
N ALA A 218 -1.79 -32.16 4.25
CA ALA A 218 -1.38 -33.48 3.80
C ALA A 218 -2.20 -34.62 4.42
N ASP A 219 -2.61 -34.51 5.69
CA ASP A 219 -3.42 -35.55 6.34
C ASP A 219 -4.81 -35.68 5.69
N LEU A 220 -5.46 -34.57 5.36
CA LEU A 220 -6.79 -34.55 4.75
C LEU A 220 -6.78 -35.10 3.32
N GLU A 221 -5.69 -34.86 2.60
CA GLU A 221 -5.43 -35.33 1.24
C GLU A 221 -5.09 -36.82 1.22
N SER A 222 -4.37 -37.30 2.22
CA SER A 222 -3.94 -38.69 2.29
C SER A 222 -5.14 -39.60 2.51
N ALA A 223 -5.47 -40.41 1.50
CA ALA A 223 -6.53 -41.41 1.59
C ALA A 223 -6.34 -42.37 2.78
N GLY A 224 -5.09 -42.58 3.22
CA GLY A 224 -4.76 -43.47 4.33
C GLY A 224 -5.08 -42.96 5.73
N LYS A 225 -5.48 -41.70 5.91
CA LYS A 225 -5.94 -41.17 7.21
C LYS A 225 -7.45 -41.26 7.40
N TRP A 226 -8.19 -41.39 6.31
CA TRP A 226 -9.60 -41.72 6.38
C TRP A 226 -9.75 -43.24 6.54
N PRO A 227 -10.56 -43.70 7.51
CA PRO A 227 -11.06 -45.08 7.54
C PRO A 227 -11.52 -45.54 6.15
N PRO A 228 -11.20 -46.77 5.71
CA PRO A 228 -11.79 -47.31 4.48
C PRO A 228 -13.32 -47.34 4.57
N ASP A 229 -13.97 -47.38 3.40
CA ASP A 229 -15.41 -47.19 3.29
C ASP A 229 -16.22 -48.29 4.00
N ASP A 230 -15.64 -49.47 4.17
CA ASP A 230 -16.19 -50.61 4.89
C ASP A 230 -16.02 -50.53 6.42
N GLU A 231 -15.23 -49.57 6.93
CA GLU A 231 -15.04 -49.41 8.37
C GLU A 231 -16.32 -48.93 9.07
N GLU A 232 -16.42 -49.12 10.38
CA GLU A 232 -17.58 -48.71 11.14
C GLU A 232 -17.71 -47.17 11.21
N ARG A 233 -18.96 -46.70 11.20
CA ARG A 233 -19.31 -45.28 11.33
C ARG A 233 -18.65 -44.55 12.52
N PRO A 234 -18.45 -45.16 13.70
CA PRO A 234 -17.79 -44.49 14.82
C PRO A 234 -16.34 -44.04 14.55
N THR A 235 -15.53 -44.83 13.82
CA THR A 235 -14.16 -44.40 13.48
C THR A 235 -14.17 -43.18 12.56
N ARG A 236 -15.02 -43.20 11.52
CA ARG A 236 -15.19 -42.05 10.61
C ARG A 236 -15.64 -40.79 11.36
N LYS A 237 -16.52 -40.96 12.34
CA LYS A 237 -16.98 -39.85 13.20
C LYS A 237 -15.82 -39.24 13.99
N ASN A 238 -14.90 -40.03 14.54
CA ASN A 238 -13.74 -39.49 15.26
C ASN A 238 -12.81 -38.68 14.34
N THR A 239 -12.59 -39.13 13.10
CA THR A 239 -11.82 -38.36 12.10
C THR A 239 -12.53 -37.07 11.73
N PHE A 240 -13.84 -37.12 11.50
CA PHE A 240 -14.68 -35.94 11.24
C PHE A 240 -14.62 -34.92 12.38
N ASP A 241 -14.75 -35.38 13.63
CA ASP A 241 -14.66 -34.52 14.82
C ASP A 241 -13.27 -33.87 14.95
N THR A 242 -12.21 -34.62 14.61
CA THR A 242 -10.83 -34.11 14.58
C THR A 242 -10.66 -33.00 13.53
N VAL A 243 -11.15 -33.22 12.31
CA VAL A 243 -11.11 -32.23 11.22
C VAL A 243 -11.87 -30.96 11.60
N ASN A 244 -13.08 -31.08 12.17
CA ASN A 244 -13.87 -29.94 12.62
C ASN A 244 -13.21 -29.16 13.74
N LYS A 245 -12.57 -29.85 14.68
CA LYS A 245 -11.79 -29.20 15.73
C LYS A 245 -10.63 -28.40 15.14
N SER A 246 -9.85 -29.00 14.25
CA SER A 246 -8.75 -28.31 13.56
C SER A 246 -9.22 -27.12 12.73
N LEU A 247 -10.37 -27.23 12.05
CA LEU A 247 -11.02 -26.10 11.37
C LEU A 247 -11.34 -24.97 12.36
N SER A 248 -11.97 -25.27 13.49
CA SER A 248 -12.32 -24.26 14.50
C SER A 248 -11.08 -23.56 15.07
N ASP A 249 -10.05 -24.34 15.44
CA ASP A 249 -8.82 -23.82 16.05
C ASP A 249 -8.01 -22.93 15.08
N LEU A 250 -7.86 -23.37 13.83
CA LEU A 250 -7.21 -22.58 12.77
C LEU A 250 -8.05 -21.35 12.41
N GLY A 251 -9.37 -21.49 12.30
CA GLY A 251 -10.28 -20.39 12.02
C GLY A 251 -10.22 -19.29 13.06
N GLY A 252 -10.20 -19.65 14.35
CA GLY A 252 -9.99 -18.69 15.43
C GLY A 252 -8.67 -17.93 15.31
N SER A 253 -7.60 -18.60 14.85
CA SER A 253 -6.29 -17.97 14.64
C SER A 253 -6.26 -17.05 13.41
N VAL A 254 -6.88 -17.45 12.30
CA VAL A 254 -7.00 -16.64 11.09
C VAL A 254 -7.84 -15.39 11.35
N LEU A 255 -8.97 -15.53 12.05
CA LEU A 255 -9.84 -14.39 12.40
C LEU A 255 -9.14 -13.41 13.34
N ARG A 256 -8.36 -13.88 14.31
CA ARG A 256 -7.52 -12.99 15.15
C ARG A 256 -6.51 -12.19 14.33
N ILE A 257 -5.92 -12.77 13.27
CA ILE A 257 -5.03 -12.03 12.36
C ILE A 257 -5.81 -10.97 11.58
N ALA A 258 -6.98 -11.31 11.05
CA ALA A 258 -7.84 -10.36 10.35
C ALA A 258 -8.26 -9.17 11.25
N ASP A 259 -8.64 -9.45 12.50
CA ASP A 259 -8.97 -8.42 13.49
C ASP A 259 -7.73 -7.59 13.87
N ALA A 260 -6.56 -8.22 13.98
CA ALA A 260 -5.29 -7.54 14.22
C ALA A 260 -4.94 -6.57 13.08
N LEU A 261 -5.19 -6.96 11.82
CA LEU A 261 -4.99 -6.08 10.65
C LEU A 261 -5.87 -4.83 10.73
N GLU A 262 -7.12 -4.97 11.16
CA GLU A 262 -8.06 -3.85 11.33
C GLU A 262 -7.74 -2.96 12.54
N THR A 263 -7.25 -3.54 13.63
CA THR A 263 -6.98 -2.83 14.90
C THR A 263 -5.61 -2.13 14.93
N THR A 264 -4.58 -2.73 14.32
CA THR A 264 -3.23 -2.12 14.21
C THR A 264 -3.29 -0.75 13.53
N ILE A 265 -4.26 -0.59 12.62
CA ILE A 265 -4.57 0.68 12.01
C ILE A 265 -5.03 1.66 13.09
N ARG A 266 -6.11 1.36 13.82
CA ARG A 266 -6.77 2.31 14.74
C ARG A 266 -5.84 2.90 15.80
N LEU A 267 -4.88 2.14 16.30
CA LEU A 267 -4.08 2.57 17.44
C LEU A 267 -2.82 3.36 17.07
N GLY A 268 -2.38 3.36 15.80
CA GLY A 268 -1.08 3.94 15.41
C GLY A 268 0.11 3.38 16.22
N ARG A 269 -0.13 2.32 16.98
CA ARG A 269 0.76 1.74 17.98
C ARG A 269 1.27 0.45 17.38
N ARG A 270 2.58 0.37 17.18
CA ARG A 270 3.22 -0.87 16.74
C ARG A 270 2.94 -1.95 17.79
N PRO A 271 2.42 -3.13 17.40
CA PRO A 271 2.32 -4.29 18.28
C PRO A 271 3.71 -4.84 18.62
#